data_AF-A0A2N3F564-F1
#
_entry.id   AF-A0A2N3F564-F1
#
_cell.length_a   1.000
_cell.length_b   1.000
_cell.length_c   1.000
_cell.angle_alpha   90.00
_cell.angle_beta   90.00
_cell.angle_gamma   90.00
#
_symmetry.space_group_name_H-M   'P 1'
#
loop_
_entity.id
_entity.type
_entity.pdbx_description
1 polymer ?
#
loop_
_entity_poly.entity_id
_entity_poly.type
_entity_poly.pdbx_seq_one_letter_code
_entity_poly.pdbx_strand_id
1 'polypeptide(L)'
;MRITARLRIVAATAIMAAALLGSAGTAGARAPRPAPLVTIDAGHGGRYSNANANGLREKNVNLYVALELRRQLIARGYRVKMTRMSDRAIQYKDIRTWNYSSSRDQWYYRKDGHTGLYGGIPKDDLQARADIANGVGADLFISIHSNGSVSRSSRGTETWASGRDHLGSQLAPYVHREIVKQTGLVNRGTHSADFYVCRWTNMPAVLVETAFISNKHEAWLLKHSWFRRRIAVGIARGVDQWMATSPYRRLYTRVSGSTAATLSATLSQVDFSAGAPVVVLGRSDSAGDVPGAPGLAVRLGGPLLWTDAGELGSSTAVELARLAPQRLVLTGVDGSFDESAVAALAATSGIATSAVEVITAPSRRALSASIAASVGVPASGEVLVVDAANSSAGLAAAPISAAKGIPILLANNGTLEPEACEFLAANRLLITRLVMVGPSSGLPSTVASGVPFVRVDGVDFSQRAAALNARYFTSKVTGATRPVVAAYSSPTSYLTAATRAGRASQPLIPVGARILPAFTREWISNRRAAIGSFTIIDKNAMPYLMDSMLAKADHL
;
A
#
# COMPACT_ATOMS: atom_id res chain seq x y z
N MET A 1 -21.89 83.38 -18.96
CA MET A 1 -22.73 82.45 -19.77
C MET A 1 -22.30 81.04 -19.39
N ARG A 2 -23.06 80.33 -18.53
CA ARG A 2 -23.96 79.23 -18.92
C ARG A 2 -23.25 78.22 -19.86
N ILE A 3 -23.15 76.91 -19.61
CA ILE A 3 -23.94 75.97 -18.80
C ILE A 3 -23.23 74.58 -18.89
N THR A 4 -23.07 73.89 -17.75
CA THR A 4 -23.18 72.41 -17.46
C THR A 4 -22.54 71.34 -18.38
N ALA A 5 -22.15 70.13 -17.97
CA ALA A 5 -21.97 69.43 -16.70
C ALA A 5 -21.55 67.96 -17.01
N ARG A 6 -21.12 67.23 -15.96
CA ARG A 6 -21.03 65.75 -15.78
C ARG A 6 -19.74 65.06 -16.28
N LEU A 7 -19.09 64.12 -15.58
CA LEU A 7 -19.18 63.54 -14.21
C LEU A 7 -18.01 62.52 -14.04
N ARG A 8 -17.45 62.40 -12.83
CA ARG A 8 -16.86 61.20 -12.14
C ARG A 8 -15.57 60.49 -12.64
N ILE A 9 -14.54 60.62 -11.77
CA ILE A 9 -13.66 59.61 -11.15
C ILE A 9 -13.72 58.16 -11.70
N VAL A 10 -12.58 57.64 -12.18
CA VAL A 10 -12.07 56.27 -11.93
C VAL A 10 -10.53 56.30 -12.02
N ALA A 11 -9.84 55.94 -10.94
CA ALA A 11 -8.43 55.55 -10.97
C ALA A 11 -8.33 54.08 -11.39
N ALA A 12 -7.64 53.81 -12.50
CA ALA A 12 -7.43 52.46 -13.03
C ALA A 12 -5.93 52.13 -13.09
N THR A 13 -5.56 51.10 -12.33
CA THR A 13 -4.63 50.00 -12.63
C THR A 13 -3.80 50.05 -13.92
N ALA A 14 -2.48 49.83 -13.81
CA ALA A 14 -1.78 48.66 -14.39
C ALA A 14 -0.28 48.60 -14.03
N ILE A 15 0.09 47.53 -13.32
CA ILE A 15 1.19 46.58 -13.60
C ILE A 15 2.59 47.17 -13.91
N MET A 16 3.54 46.90 -13.00
CA MET A 16 4.88 46.45 -13.40
C MET A 16 5.53 45.57 -12.33
N ALA A 17 5.87 44.37 -12.78
CA ALA A 17 6.56 43.28 -12.12
C ALA A 17 7.84 43.71 -11.37
N ALA A 18 7.98 43.26 -10.12
CA ALA A 18 9.27 43.23 -9.44
C ALA A 18 9.41 41.96 -8.59
N ALA A 19 10.34 41.12 -9.04
CA ALA A 19 11.14 40.17 -8.26
C ALA A 19 10.42 39.02 -7.51
N LEU A 20 9.93 38.03 -8.26
CA LEU A 20 9.99 36.62 -7.85
C LEU A 20 11.45 36.13 -7.97
N LEU A 21 12.32 36.60 -7.08
CA LEU A 21 13.54 35.86 -6.76
C LEU A 21 13.12 34.82 -5.73
N GLY A 22 12.86 33.62 -6.23
CA GLY A 22 12.63 32.46 -5.39
C GLY A 22 13.79 32.33 -4.42
N SER A 23 13.51 32.52 -3.13
CA SER A 23 14.27 31.82 -2.11
C SER A 23 14.08 30.36 -2.43
N ALA A 24 15.12 29.73 -3.01
CA ALA A 24 15.26 28.29 -3.03
C ALA A 24 15.19 27.88 -1.56
N GLY A 25 13.98 27.59 -1.07
CA GLY A 25 13.78 26.98 0.22
C GLY A 25 14.70 25.78 0.22
N THR A 26 15.63 25.76 1.18
CA THR A 26 16.52 24.63 1.37
C THR A 26 15.63 23.40 1.42
N ALA A 27 15.58 22.65 0.33
CA ALA A 27 14.87 21.39 0.25
C ALA A 27 15.51 20.53 1.33
N GLY A 28 14.84 20.43 2.48
CA GLY A 28 15.36 19.71 3.64
C GLY A 28 15.87 18.37 3.13
N ALA A 29 17.18 18.14 3.30
CA ALA A 29 17.86 17.01 2.70
C ALA A 29 17.07 15.74 3.07
N ARG A 30 16.43 15.12 2.07
CA ARG A 30 15.67 13.89 2.26
C ARG A 30 16.64 12.90 2.89
N ALA A 31 16.31 12.40 4.08
CA ALA A 31 17.16 11.43 4.79
C ALA A 31 17.66 10.36 3.81
N PRO A 32 18.96 10.03 3.80
CA PRO A 32 19.53 9.11 2.84
C PRO A 32 18.74 7.81 2.87
N ARG A 33 18.28 7.36 1.70
CA ARG A 33 17.53 6.10 1.62
C ARG A 33 18.42 4.98 2.16
N PRO A 34 17.89 4.09 3.01
CA PRO A 34 18.66 2.95 3.47
C PRO A 34 19.14 2.15 2.26
N ALA A 35 20.33 1.56 2.37
CA ALA A 35 20.88 0.73 1.30
C ALA A 35 19.88 -0.37 0.88
N PRO A 36 19.87 -0.79 -0.40
CA PRO A 36 18.94 -1.78 -0.89
C PRO A 36 19.03 -3.09 -0.09
N LEU A 37 17.87 -3.67 0.22
CA LEU A 37 17.74 -4.92 0.95
C LEU A 37 17.54 -6.08 -0.02
N VAL A 38 18.49 -7.00 -0.07
CA VAL A 38 18.39 -8.24 -0.83
C VAL A 38 18.00 -9.39 0.10
N THR A 39 16.87 -10.03 -0.17
CA THR A 39 16.56 -11.33 0.46
C THR A 39 17.17 -12.45 -0.37
N ILE A 40 18.03 -13.24 0.26
CA ILE A 40 18.62 -14.44 -0.33
C ILE A 40 17.91 -15.66 0.22
N ASP A 41 17.36 -16.44 -0.68
CA ASP A 41 16.79 -17.73 -0.38
C ASP A 41 17.81 -18.85 -0.65
N ALA A 42 18.25 -19.52 0.42
CA ALA A 42 19.00 -20.75 0.28
C ALA A 42 18.00 -21.88 0.00
N GLY A 43 17.81 -22.24 -1.28
CA GLY A 43 16.81 -23.21 -1.72
C GLY A 43 16.86 -24.51 -0.91
N HIS A 44 15.69 -25.13 -0.70
CA HIS A 44 15.51 -26.35 0.12
C HIS A 44 15.94 -26.19 1.58
N GLY A 45 16.13 -27.29 2.33
CA GLY A 45 16.60 -27.30 3.71
C GLY A 45 15.85 -28.29 4.61
N GLY A 46 16.49 -28.73 5.69
CA GLY A 46 15.94 -29.74 6.59
C GLY A 46 15.72 -31.06 5.85
N ARG A 47 14.52 -31.63 5.91
CA ARG A 47 14.20 -32.88 5.17
C ARG A 47 14.11 -32.71 3.66
N TYR A 48 14.01 -31.47 3.14
CA TYR A 48 13.90 -31.21 1.72
C TYR A 48 15.29 -31.04 1.13
N SER A 49 15.70 -31.96 0.25
CA SER A 49 17.02 -31.93 -0.40
C SER A 49 16.96 -32.04 -1.92
N ASN A 50 15.76 -32.19 -2.50
CA ASN A 50 15.49 -32.46 -3.92
C ASN A 50 16.58 -33.32 -4.58
N ALA A 51 17.56 -32.74 -5.29
CA ALA A 51 18.63 -33.50 -5.92
C ALA A 51 19.72 -34.01 -4.93
N ASN A 52 20.12 -35.28 -5.08
CA ASN A 52 21.25 -35.89 -4.36
C ASN A 52 22.11 -36.68 -5.36
N ALA A 53 23.39 -36.30 -5.53
CA ALA A 53 24.29 -36.97 -6.46
C ALA A 53 25.76 -36.70 -6.13
N ASN A 54 26.65 -37.63 -6.49
CA ASN A 54 28.11 -37.46 -6.36
C ASN A 54 28.58 -37.09 -4.93
N GLY A 55 27.85 -37.53 -3.90
CA GLY A 55 28.10 -37.21 -2.49
C GLY A 55 27.69 -35.79 -2.08
N LEU A 56 26.97 -35.07 -2.95
CA LEU A 56 26.39 -33.75 -2.67
C LEU A 56 24.89 -33.86 -2.45
N ARG A 57 24.40 -32.98 -1.58
CA ARG A 57 22.99 -32.71 -1.33
C ARG A 57 22.70 -31.29 -1.79
N GLU A 58 21.71 -31.09 -2.64
CA GLU A 58 21.40 -29.76 -3.23
C GLU A 58 21.26 -28.68 -2.15
N LYS A 59 20.47 -28.97 -1.11
CA LYS A 59 20.24 -28.06 0.03
C LYS A 59 21.53 -27.54 0.70
N ASN A 60 22.60 -28.35 0.73
CA ASN A 60 23.87 -27.98 1.36
C ASN A 60 24.67 -27.08 0.43
N VAL A 61 24.76 -27.43 -0.86
CA VAL A 61 25.42 -26.60 -1.88
C VAL A 61 24.75 -25.23 -1.95
N ASN A 62 23.42 -25.20 -2.03
CA ASN A 62 22.62 -23.98 -2.06
C ASN A 62 22.90 -23.10 -0.84
N LEU A 63 22.95 -23.69 0.36
CA LEU A 63 23.29 -22.96 1.59
C LEU A 63 24.69 -22.34 1.53
N TYR A 64 25.69 -23.10 1.09
CA TYR A 64 27.06 -22.62 1.05
C TYR A 64 27.26 -21.49 0.03
N VAL A 65 26.63 -21.59 -1.14
CA VAL A 65 26.64 -20.51 -2.14
C VAL A 65 25.89 -19.28 -1.60
N ALA A 66 24.72 -19.47 -0.98
CA ALA A 66 23.92 -18.38 -0.43
C ALA A 66 24.64 -17.63 0.72
N LEU A 67 25.33 -18.35 1.61
CA LEU A 67 26.14 -17.74 2.67
C LEU A 67 27.32 -16.94 2.10
N GLU A 68 27.94 -17.43 1.03
CA GLU A 68 29.01 -16.68 0.36
C GLU A 68 28.45 -15.45 -0.38
N LEU A 69 27.30 -15.58 -1.06
CA LEU A 69 26.61 -14.44 -1.68
C LEU A 69 26.26 -13.36 -0.66
N ARG A 70 25.79 -13.75 0.53
CA ARG A 70 25.56 -12.81 1.64
C ARG A 70 26.82 -12.02 1.97
N ARG A 71 27.99 -12.67 2.10
CA ARG A 71 29.26 -11.99 2.37
C ARG A 71 29.59 -11.01 1.24
N GLN A 72 29.44 -11.44 0.00
CA GLN A 72 29.73 -10.62 -1.19
C GLN A 72 28.84 -9.38 -1.26
N LEU A 73 27.53 -9.51 -1.01
CA LEU A 73 26.58 -8.39 -1.04
C LEU A 73 26.78 -7.43 0.14
N ILE A 74 27.02 -7.92 1.36
CA ILE A 74 27.32 -7.06 2.52
C ILE A 74 28.59 -6.23 2.26
N ALA A 75 29.65 -6.86 1.71
CA ALA A 75 30.89 -6.16 1.38
C ALA A 75 30.71 -5.06 0.32
N ARG A 76 29.63 -5.10 -0.46
CA ARG A 76 29.26 -4.09 -1.47
C ARG A 76 28.28 -3.04 -0.95
N GLY A 77 27.96 -3.07 0.35
CA GLY A 77 27.06 -2.11 0.98
C GLY A 77 25.58 -2.48 0.96
N TYR A 78 25.21 -3.67 0.47
CA TYR A 78 23.82 -4.13 0.53
C TYR A 78 23.44 -4.61 1.93
N ARG A 79 22.18 -4.41 2.29
CA ARG A 79 21.56 -5.11 3.41
C ARG A 79 21.10 -6.47 2.93
N VAL A 80 21.25 -7.50 3.76
CA VAL A 80 20.88 -8.88 3.39
C VAL A 80 19.99 -9.53 4.43
N LYS A 81 18.89 -10.13 3.98
CA LYS A 81 18.05 -11.04 4.77
C LYS A 81 18.15 -12.45 4.20
N MET A 82 18.50 -13.44 5.01
CA MET A 82 18.49 -14.84 4.60
C MET A 82 17.14 -15.48 4.94
N THR A 83 16.62 -16.38 4.09
CA THR A 83 15.51 -17.27 4.49
C THR A 83 15.98 -18.28 5.56
N ARG A 84 17.17 -18.85 5.37
CA ARG A 84 17.87 -19.69 6.38
C ARG A 84 19.38 -19.49 6.34
N MET A 85 20.01 -19.72 7.50
CA MET A 85 21.48 -19.68 7.66
C MET A 85 22.07 -21.04 8.09
N SER A 86 21.23 -22.06 8.22
CA SER A 86 21.60 -23.44 8.55
C SER A 86 20.75 -24.42 7.73
N ASP A 87 21.05 -25.72 7.84
CA ASP A 87 20.23 -26.77 7.23
C ASP A 87 18.94 -27.00 8.04
N ARG A 88 17.91 -26.22 7.73
CA ARG A 88 16.58 -26.32 8.33
C ARG A 88 15.51 -26.03 7.27
N ALA A 89 14.34 -26.61 7.43
CA ALA A 89 13.16 -26.10 6.74
C ALA A 89 12.79 -24.73 7.33
N ILE A 90 12.06 -23.93 6.55
CA ILE A 90 11.50 -22.66 7.01
C ILE A 90 10.19 -22.91 7.75
N GLN A 91 9.36 -23.83 7.24
CA GLN A 91 8.04 -24.09 7.82
C GLN A 91 7.67 -25.58 7.79
N TYR A 92 7.03 -26.03 8.87
CA TYR A 92 6.42 -27.36 9.01
C TYR A 92 4.93 -27.32 9.34
N LYS A 93 4.41 -26.17 9.78
CA LYS A 93 3.00 -25.98 10.14
C LYS A 93 2.21 -25.45 8.93
N ASP A 94 0.92 -25.78 8.90
CA ASP A 94 -0.04 -25.19 7.96
C ASP A 94 -0.13 -23.67 8.17
N ILE A 95 0.25 -22.93 7.13
CA ILE A 95 0.14 -21.47 7.05
C ILE A 95 -0.75 -21.07 5.89
N ARG A 96 -1.10 -19.78 5.82
CA ARG A 96 -1.86 -19.30 4.67
C ARG A 96 -1.00 -19.43 3.43
N THR A 97 -1.50 -20.06 2.37
CA THR A 97 -0.82 -20.16 1.09
C THR A 97 -1.74 -19.69 -0.04
N TRP A 98 -1.18 -19.41 -1.22
CA TRP A 98 -1.93 -18.96 -2.38
C TRP A 98 -2.65 -20.11 -3.07
N ASN A 99 -3.97 -20.10 -3.02
CA ASN A 99 -4.83 -21.15 -3.54
C ASN A 99 -5.68 -20.60 -4.68
N TYR A 100 -5.75 -21.31 -5.81
CA TYR A 100 -6.61 -20.93 -6.92
C TYR A 100 -7.87 -21.78 -6.93
N SER A 101 -9.03 -21.14 -7.06
CA SER A 101 -10.32 -21.80 -7.26
C SER A 101 -10.71 -21.66 -8.73
N SER A 102 -10.67 -22.78 -9.45
CA SER A 102 -11.10 -22.82 -10.86
C SER A 102 -12.59 -22.51 -11.04
N SER A 103 -13.44 -22.94 -10.09
CA SER A 103 -14.88 -22.66 -10.14
C SER A 103 -15.25 -21.19 -9.96
N ARG A 104 -14.38 -20.41 -9.32
CA ARG A 104 -14.59 -18.98 -9.09
C ARG A 104 -13.66 -18.08 -9.91
N ASP A 105 -12.70 -18.66 -10.64
CA ASP A 105 -11.59 -17.96 -11.30
C ASP A 105 -10.92 -16.94 -10.36
N GLN A 106 -10.60 -17.39 -9.14
CA GLN A 106 -10.11 -16.52 -8.07
C GLN A 106 -8.99 -17.17 -7.25
N TRP A 107 -8.01 -16.34 -6.92
CA TRP A 107 -6.98 -16.60 -5.92
C TRP A 107 -7.49 -16.29 -4.51
N TYR A 108 -7.03 -17.09 -3.54
CA TYR A 108 -7.33 -16.95 -2.12
C TYR A 108 -6.06 -17.14 -1.30
N TYR A 109 -5.83 -16.25 -0.34
CA TYR A 109 -4.74 -16.37 0.64
C TYR A 109 -5.27 -16.92 1.96
N ARG A 110 -5.29 -18.25 2.09
CA ARG A 110 -5.90 -18.94 3.25
C ARG A 110 -5.14 -20.19 3.63
N LYS A 111 -5.34 -20.62 4.86
CA LYS A 111 -4.96 -21.97 5.30
C LYS A 111 -5.87 -22.95 4.59
N ASP A 112 -5.31 -24.02 4.09
CA ASP A 112 -6.07 -25.09 3.43
C ASP A 112 -6.08 -26.37 4.25
N GLY A 113 -5.41 -26.41 5.41
CA GLY A 113 -5.33 -27.59 6.27
C GLY A 113 -4.40 -28.68 5.72
N HIS A 114 -3.71 -28.42 4.60
CA HIS A 114 -2.83 -29.38 3.94
C HIS A 114 -1.41 -28.83 3.88
N THR A 115 -0.44 -29.68 4.19
CA THR A 115 0.96 -29.39 3.82
C THR A 115 1.24 -29.94 2.42
N GLY A 116 0.54 -29.40 1.42
CA GLY A 116 0.58 -29.90 0.04
C GLY A 116 1.98 -29.83 -0.57
N LEU A 117 2.35 -30.79 -1.42
CA LEU A 117 3.67 -30.84 -2.07
C LEU A 117 3.67 -30.11 -3.42
N TYR A 118 4.54 -29.11 -3.56
CA TYR A 118 4.92 -28.50 -4.84
C TYR A 118 6.34 -28.94 -5.19
N GLY A 119 6.47 -29.88 -6.15
CA GLY A 119 7.78 -30.42 -6.55
C GLY A 119 8.55 -31.11 -5.41
N GLY A 120 7.84 -31.79 -4.50
CA GLY A 120 8.44 -32.49 -3.35
C GLY A 120 8.76 -31.60 -2.13
N ILE A 121 8.49 -30.29 -2.21
CA ILE A 121 8.60 -29.34 -1.08
C ILE A 121 7.19 -28.87 -0.69
N PRO A 122 6.83 -28.83 0.60
CA PRO A 122 5.55 -28.28 1.02
C PRO A 122 5.38 -26.83 0.58
N LYS A 123 4.20 -26.53 0.05
CA LYS A 123 3.80 -25.18 -0.37
C LYS A 123 3.93 -24.16 0.76
N ASP A 124 3.68 -24.58 2.00
CA ASP A 124 3.89 -23.78 3.22
C ASP A 124 5.34 -23.33 3.41
N ASP A 125 6.31 -24.19 3.09
CA ASP A 125 7.73 -23.85 3.19
C ASP A 125 8.11 -22.80 2.13
N LEU A 126 7.61 -22.98 0.91
CA LEU A 126 7.80 -22.02 -0.18
C LEU A 126 7.11 -20.68 0.12
N GLN A 127 5.92 -20.72 0.71
CA GLN A 127 5.22 -19.52 1.13
C GLN A 127 5.94 -18.79 2.25
N ALA A 128 6.44 -19.51 3.27
CA ALA A 128 7.17 -18.88 4.35
C ALA A 128 8.45 -18.18 3.86
N ARG A 129 9.11 -18.70 2.81
CA ARG A 129 10.24 -18.00 2.14
C ARG A 129 9.80 -16.69 1.51
N ALA A 130 8.67 -16.69 0.79
CA ALA A 130 8.10 -15.48 0.20
C ALA A 130 7.68 -14.48 1.30
N ASP A 131 7.06 -14.95 2.38
CA ASP A 131 6.63 -14.13 3.51
C ASP A 131 7.80 -13.45 4.20
N ILE A 132 8.95 -14.12 4.35
CA ILE A 132 10.17 -13.51 4.88
C ILE A 132 10.59 -12.31 4.02
N ALA A 133 10.60 -12.45 2.69
CA ALA A 133 10.99 -11.37 1.79
C ALA A 133 9.96 -10.22 1.76
N ASN A 134 8.68 -10.59 1.70
CA ASN A 134 7.56 -9.65 1.64
C ASN A 134 7.44 -8.84 2.95
N GLY A 135 7.56 -9.51 4.10
CA GLY A 135 7.42 -8.91 5.42
C GLY A 135 8.54 -7.94 5.78
N VAL A 136 9.76 -8.13 5.25
CA VAL A 136 10.87 -7.17 5.46
C VAL A 136 10.90 -6.05 4.42
N GLY A 137 9.99 -6.06 3.43
CA GLY A 137 9.95 -5.07 2.35
C GLY A 137 11.24 -5.04 1.52
N ALA A 138 11.76 -6.24 1.18
CA ALA A 138 12.99 -6.39 0.40
C ALA A 138 12.89 -5.69 -0.95
N ASP A 139 14.00 -5.11 -1.41
CA ASP A 139 14.13 -4.56 -2.76
C ASP A 139 14.29 -5.67 -3.79
N LEU A 140 14.92 -6.78 -3.42
CA LEU A 140 15.23 -7.86 -4.35
C LEU A 140 15.14 -9.24 -3.68
N PHE A 141 14.72 -10.25 -4.43
CA PHE A 141 14.75 -11.65 -4.02
C PHE A 141 15.62 -12.51 -4.95
N ILE A 142 16.55 -13.27 -4.38
CA ILE A 142 17.42 -14.20 -5.14
C ILE A 142 17.34 -15.57 -4.49
N SER A 143 16.80 -16.56 -5.19
CA SER A 143 16.82 -17.96 -4.74
C SER A 143 17.95 -18.74 -5.39
N ILE A 144 18.70 -19.48 -4.58
CA ILE A 144 19.87 -20.25 -5.00
C ILE A 144 19.53 -21.72 -5.04
N HIS A 145 19.70 -22.32 -6.22
CA HIS A 145 19.48 -23.72 -6.51
C HIS A 145 20.66 -24.36 -7.24
N SER A 146 20.70 -25.68 -7.27
CA SER A 146 21.68 -26.44 -8.05
C SER A 146 20.95 -27.53 -8.81
N ASN A 147 21.17 -27.56 -10.12
CA ASN A 147 20.46 -28.45 -11.02
C ASN A 147 20.74 -29.93 -10.70
N GLY A 148 19.73 -30.76 -10.92
CA GLY A 148 19.82 -32.22 -10.94
C GLY A 148 19.23 -32.77 -12.24
N SER A 149 19.90 -33.76 -12.84
CA SER A 149 19.41 -34.42 -14.04
C SER A 149 19.68 -35.92 -13.98
N VAL A 150 18.78 -36.72 -14.57
CA VAL A 150 19.01 -38.15 -14.82
C VAL A 150 20.20 -38.36 -15.75
N SER A 151 20.42 -37.45 -16.71
CA SER A 151 21.60 -37.46 -17.56
C SER A 151 22.80 -36.91 -16.79
N ARG A 152 23.86 -37.70 -16.72
CA ARG A 152 25.12 -37.31 -16.07
C ARG A 152 26.00 -36.40 -16.93
N SER A 153 25.64 -36.19 -18.20
CA SER A 153 26.35 -35.28 -19.12
C SER A 153 25.80 -33.86 -19.11
N SER A 154 24.56 -33.66 -18.64
CA SER A 154 23.95 -32.34 -18.41
C SER A 154 24.87 -31.48 -17.56
N ARG A 155 25.12 -30.25 -17.98
CA ARG A 155 26.07 -29.32 -17.35
C ARG A 155 25.74 -27.88 -17.71
N GLY A 156 26.16 -26.93 -16.89
CA GLY A 156 25.99 -25.50 -17.11
C GLY A 156 25.11 -24.79 -16.09
N THR A 157 24.99 -23.48 -16.26
CA THR A 157 24.20 -22.58 -15.39
C THR A 157 22.93 -22.15 -16.09
N GLU A 158 21.82 -22.03 -15.35
CA GLU A 158 20.56 -21.42 -15.81
C GLU A 158 20.10 -20.34 -14.83
N THR A 159 19.33 -19.36 -15.30
CA THR A 159 18.73 -18.34 -14.43
C THR A 159 17.30 -18.07 -14.84
N TRP A 160 16.39 -18.14 -13.88
CA TRP A 160 14.96 -18.14 -14.10
C TRP A 160 14.33 -16.91 -13.45
N ALA A 161 13.31 -16.36 -14.10
CA ALA A 161 12.40 -15.37 -13.53
C ALA A 161 10.96 -15.73 -13.88
N SER A 162 9.98 -15.19 -13.17
CA SER A 162 8.59 -15.29 -13.63
C SER A 162 8.37 -14.30 -14.79
N GLY A 163 7.71 -14.73 -15.86
CA GLY A 163 7.33 -13.84 -16.96
C GLY A 163 6.36 -12.72 -16.55
N ARG A 164 5.74 -12.84 -15.36
CA ARG A 164 4.87 -11.83 -14.75
C ARG A 164 5.65 -10.81 -13.92
N ASP A 165 6.93 -11.05 -13.71
CA ASP A 165 7.86 -10.17 -13.02
C ASP A 165 8.76 -9.50 -14.06
N HIS A 166 8.31 -8.34 -14.56
CA HIS A 166 9.03 -7.61 -15.60
C HIS A 166 10.45 -7.24 -15.16
N LEU A 167 10.62 -6.75 -13.93
CA LEU A 167 11.91 -6.37 -13.39
C LEU A 167 12.78 -7.61 -13.06
N GLY A 168 12.19 -8.70 -12.59
CA GLY A 168 12.89 -9.98 -12.42
C GLY A 168 13.46 -10.50 -13.75
N SER A 169 12.67 -10.40 -14.83
CA SER A 169 13.07 -10.77 -16.19
C SER A 169 14.18 -9.87 -16.75
N GLN A 170 14.24 -8.60 -16.36
CA GLN A 170 15.36 -7.70 -16.66
C GLN A 170 16.62 -8.02 -15.84
N LEU A 171 16.47 -8.43 -14.57
CA LEU A 171 17.60 -8.76 -13.70
C LEU A 171 18.31 -10.07 -14.11
N ALA A 172 17.54 -11.09 -14.48
CA ALA A 172 18.05 -12.41 -14.82
C ALA A 172 19.27 -12.39 -15.76
N PRO A 173 19.28 -11.67 -16.90
CA PRO A 173 20.44 -11.65 -17.80
C PRO A 173 21.69 -10.98 -17.22
N TYR A 174 21.56 -9.98 -16.34
CA TYR A 174 22.71 -9.38 -15.66
C TYR A 174 23.39 -10.37 -14.73
N VAL A 175 22.60 -11.07 -13.91
CA VAL A 175 23.07 -12.12 -13.00
C VAL A 175 23.69 -13.27 -13.79
N HIS A 176 22.97 -13.76 -14.80
CA HIS A 176 23.39 -14.91 -15.58
C HIS A 176 24.75 -14.70 -16.28
N ARG A 177 24.89 -13.56 -16.99
CA ARG A 177 26.12 -13.22 -17.73
C ARG A 177 27.34 -13.19 -16.80
N GLU A 178 27.21 -12.58 -15.62
CA GLU A 178 28.32 -12.49 -14.68
C GLU A 178 28.65 -13.85 -14.06
N ILE A 179 27.66 -14.71 -13.77
CA ILE A 179 27.97 -16.08 -13.32
C ILE A 179 28.79 -16.83 -14.37
N VAL A 180 28.31 -16.88 -15.63
CA VAL A 180 29.02 -17.56 -16.72
C VAL A 180 30.44 -17.03 -16.89
N LYS A 181 30.61 -15.70 -16.83
CA LYS A 181 31.93 -15.06 -16.89
C LYS A 181 32.85 -15.46 -15.74
N GLN A 182 32.34 -15.57 -14.51
CA GLN A 182 33.16 -15.94 -13.35
C GLN A 182 33.47 -17.44 -13.30
N THR A 183 32.55 -18.29 -13.75
CA THR A 183 32.66 -19.75 -13.57
C THR A 183 33.22 -20.48 -14.79
N GLY A 184 33.05 -19.93 -15.99
CA GLY A 184 33.41 -20.59 -17.25
C GLY A 184 32.52 -21.80 -17.58
N LEU A 185 31.40 -21.98 -16.88
CA LEU A 185 30.47 -23.07 -17.16
C LEU A 185 29.72 -22.86 -18.48
N VAL A 186 29.12 -23.95 -18.99
CA VAL A 186 28.25 -23.88 -20.16
C VAL A 186 27.12 -22.90 -19.90
N ASN A 187 26.97 -21.93 -20.81
CA ASN A 187 25.87 -20.99 -20.82
C ASN A 187 24.60 -21.70 -21.30
N ARG A 188 23.61 -21.84 -20.41
CA ARG A 188 22.29 -22.38 -20.77
C ARG A 188 21.20 -21.30 -20.80
N GLY A 189 21.57 -20.04 -20.62
CA GLY A 189 20.69 -18.89 -20.78
C GLY A 189 19.77 -18.58 -19.61
N THR A 190 18.94 -17.56 -19.87
CA THR A 190 17.87 -17.12 -18.98
C THR A 190 16.53 -17.64 -19.46
N HIS A 191 15.65 -18.01 -18.54
CA HIS A 191 14.37 -18.64 -18.86
C HIS A 191 13.22 -18.06 -18.02
N SER A 192 11.99 -18.31 -18.47
CA SER A 192 10.77 -17.90 -17.76
C SER A 192 10.05 -19.10 -17.16
N ALA A 193 9.81 -19.06 -15.85
CA ALA A 193 8.98 -20.04 -15.14
C ALA A 193 8.36 -19.43 -13.86
N ASP A 194 7.14 -19.85 -13.53
CA ASP A 194 6.43 -19.40 -12.32
C ASP A 194 6.78 -20.21 -11.08
N PHE A 195 8.08 -20.35 -10.78
CA PHE A 195 8.50 -20.93 -9.52
C PHE A 195 7.82 -20.19 -8.36
N TYR A 196 7.28 -20.95 -7.39
CA TYR A 196 6.43 -20.43 -6.34
C TYR A 196 7.02 -19.18 -5.65
N VAL A 197 8.29 -19.24 -5.27
CA VAL A 197 8.99 -18.14 -4.60
C VAL A 197 9.22 -16.93 -5.51
N CYS A 198 9.40 -17.12 -6.82
CA CYS A 198 9.49 -16.01 -7.77
C CYS A 198 8.13 -15.37 -8.04
N ARG A 199 7.06 -16.18 -8.05
CA ARG A 199 5.69 -15.73 -8.27
C ARG A 199 5.12 -14.93 -7.10
N TRP A 200 5.34 -15.39 -5.87
CA TRP A 200 4.64 -14.89 -4.68
C TRP A 200 5.44 -13.93 -3.80
N THR A 201 6.70 -13.68 -4.16
CA THR A 201 7.42 -12.51 -3.67
C THR A 201 6.95 -11.25 -4.41
N ASN A 202 6.81 -10.14 -3.68
CA ASN A 202 6.28 -8.90 -4.22
C ASN A 202 7.31 -8.12 -5.05
N MET A 203 8.57 -8.20 -4.66
CA MET A 203 9.69 -7.51 -5.31
C MET A 203 10.22 -8.33 -6.51
N PRO A 204 11.11 -7.75 -7.34
CA PRO A 204 11.78 -8.48 -8.41
C PRO A 204 12.47 -9.73 -7.87
N ALA A 205 12.32 -10.85 -8.58
CA ALA A 205 12.79 -12.15 -8.13
C ALA A 205 13.46 -12.94 -9.25
N VAL A 206 14.59 -13.57 -8.92
CA VAL A 206 15.27 -14.54 -9.78
C VAL A 206 15.58 -15.82 -9.00
N LEU A 207 15.54 -16.95 -9.70
CA LEU A 207 16.03 -18.24 -9.22
C LEU A 207 17.25 -18.64 -10.06
N VAL A 208 18.37 -18.89 -9.39
CA VAL A 208 19.64 -19.23 -10.04
C VAL A 208 19.89 -20.72 -9.87
N GLU A 209 19.91 -21.45 -10.98
CA GLU A 209 20.37 -22.84 -11.02
C GLU A 209 21.86 -22.85 -11.36
N THR A 210 22.67 -23.02 -10.31
CA THR A 210 24.10 -22.65 -10.37
C THR A 210 24.94 -23.57 -11.25
N ALA A 211 24.84 -24.88 -11.06
CA ALA A 211 25.51 -25.93 -11.83
C ALA A 211 24.80 -27.29 -11.59
N PHE A 212 25.14 -28.34 -12.35
CA PHE A 212 24.54 -29.66 -12.23
C PHE A 212 25.26 -30.54 -11.21
N ILE A 213 24.62 -30.84 -10.08
CA ILE A 213 25.20 -31.75 -9.07
C ILE A 213 25.31 -33.20 -9.57
N SER A 214 24.54 -33.57 -10.61
CA SER A 214 24.57 -34.90 -11.22
C SER A 214 25.79 -35.11 -12.13
N ASN A 215 26.37 -34.02 -12.65
CA ASN A 215 27.59 -34.05 -13.45
C ASN A 215 28.82 -34.21 -12.55
N LYS A 216 29.68 -35.21 -12.82
CA LYS A 216 30.84 -35.49 -11.95
C LYS A 216 31.82 -34.31 -11.85
N HIS A 217 32.08 -33.61 -12.95
CA HIS A 217 33.01 -32.48 -12.98
C HIS A 217 32.42 -31.26 -12.26
N GLU A 218 31.18 -30.87 -12.56
CA GLU A 218 30.55 -29.74 -11.87
C GLU A 218 30.29 -30.03 -10.39
N ALA A 219 29.97 -31.28 -10.02
CA ALA A 219 29.90 -31.68 -8.62
C ALA A 219 31.26 -31.55 -7.91
N TRP A 220 32.37 -31.92 -8.57
CA TRP A 220 33.71 -31.69 -8.04
C TRP A 220 33.96 -30.20 -7.84
N LEU A 221 33.62 -29.34 -8.81
CA LEU A 221 33.71 -27.89 -8.67
C LEU A 221 32.89 -27.37 -7.47
N LEU A 222 31.63 -27.78 -7.36
CA LEU A 222 30.72 -27.36 -6.28
C LEU A 222 31.17 -27.77 -4.88
N LYS A 223 32.00 -28.82 -4.73
CA LYS A 223 32.63 -29.20 -3.46
C LYS A 223 33.65 -28.17 -2.98
N HIS A 224 34.24 -27.39 -3.89
CA HIS A 224 35.30 -26.45 -3.55
C HIS A 224 34.76 -25.03 -3.25
N SER A 225 35.24 -24.44 -2.16
CA SER A 225 34.84 -23.10 -1.72
C SER A 225 35.17 -22.01 -2.73
N TRP A 226 36.32 -22.11 -3.42
CA TRP A 226 36.74 -21.14 -4.43
C TRP A 226 35.74 -21.05 -5.60
N PHE A 227 35.13 -22.17 -5.99
CA PHE A 227 34.16 -22.19 -7.08
C PHE A 227 32.80 -21.64 -6.65
N ARG A 228 32.33 -22.03 -5.45
CA ARG A 228 31.13 -21.42 -4.84
C ARG A 228 31.27 -19.91 -4.68
N ARG A 229 32.47 -19.42 -4.36
CA ARG A 229 32.78 -17.99 -4.34
C ARG A 229 32.68 -17.34 -5.72
N ARG A 230 33.14 -18.00 -6.80
CA ARG A 230 32.98 -17.47 -8.17
C ARG A 230 31.51 -17.30 -8.55
N ILE A 231 30.66 -18.28 -8.21
CA ILE A 231 29.20 -18.18 -8.40
C ILE A 231 28.65 -16.96 -7.64
N ALA A 232 28.93 -16.86 -6.35
CA ALA A 232 28.47 -15.77 -5.50
C ALA A 232 28.95 -14.38 -5.96
N VAL A 233 30.21 -14.27 -6.40
CA VAL A 233 30.76 -13.04 -7.00
C VAL A 233 30.05 -12.69 -8.29
N GLY A 234 29.75 -13.68 -9.14
CA GLY A 234 28.99 -13.47 -10.38
C GLY A 234 27.60 -12.92 -10.11
N ILE A 235 26.85 -13.53 -9.18
CA ILE A 235 25.54 -13.03 -8.78
C ILE A 235 25.63 -11.60 -8.25
N ALA A 236 26.55 -11.33 -7.31
CA ALA A 236 26.69 -10.00 -6.71
C ALA A 236 27.04 -8.93 -7.75
N ARG A 237 27.94 -9.22 -8.70
CA ARG A 237 28.28 -8.30 -9.80
C ARG A 237 27.11 -8.05 -10.74
N GLY A 238 26.31 -9.08 -11.02
CA GLY A 238 25.09 -8.92 -11.81
C GLY A 238 24.07 -8.01 -11.11
N VAL A 239 23.93 -8.15 -9.78
CA VAL A 239 23.10 -7.24 -8.96
C VAL A 239 23.65 -5.82 -8.99
N ASP A 240 24.97 -5.61 -8.82
CA ASP A 240 25.61 -4.30 -8.92
C ASP A 240 25.28 -3.61 -10.25
N GLN A 241 25.50 -4.33 -11.36
CA GLN A 241 25.27 -3.81 -12.72
C GLN A 241 23.80 -3.48 -12.96
N TRP A 242 22.87 -4.32 -12.50
CA TRP A 242 21.44 -4.07 -12.67
C TRP A 242 20.98 -2.89 -11.82
N MET A 243 21.40 -2.81 -10.55
CA MET A 243 21.05 -1.70 -9.66
C MET A 243 21.61 -0.36 -10.15
N ALA A 244 22.79 -0.35 -10.79
CA ALA A 244 23.38 0.84 -11.40
C ALA A 244 22.50 1.45 -12.52
N THR A 245 21.58 0.67 -13.13
CA THR A 245 20.63 1.18 -14.13
C THR A 245 19.46 1.97 -13.54
N SER A 246 19.36 2.05 -12.20
CA SER A 246 18.21 2.61 -11.48
C SER A 246 16.88 2.01 -11.98
N PRO A 247 16.68 0.69 -11.80
CA PRO A 247 15.62 -0.06 -12.48
C PRO A 247 14.21 0.29 -12.00
N TYR A 248 14.07 0.77 -10.75
CA TYR A 248 12.78 1.16 -10.19
C TYR A 248 12.35 2.52 -10.74
N ARG A 249 11.35 2.50 -11.62
CA ARG A 249 10.81 3.68 -12.29
C ARG A 249 9.35 3.91 -11.90
N ARG A 250 8.93 5.17 -11.99
CA ARG A 250 7.53 5.55 -11.84
C ARG A 250 6.71 4.96 -13.00
N LEU A 251 5.67 4.22 -12.68
CA LEU A 251 4.68 3.71 -13.64
C LEU A 251 3.34 4.43 -13.49
N TYR A 252 3.02 4.92 -12.28
CA TYR A 252 1.68 5.42 -11.96
C TYR A 252 1.65 6.91 -11.61
N THR A 253 0.45 7.50 -11.70
CA THR A 253 0.19 8.87 -11.24
C THR A 253 0.42 8.97 -9.74
N ARG A 254 1.04 10.06 -9.31
CA ARG A 254 1.46 10.27 -7.93
C ARG A 254 1.11 11.66 -7.46
N VAL A 255 0.51 11.75 -6.28
CA VAL A 255 0.31 12.99 -5.52
C VAL A 255 1.02 12.83 -4.18
N SER A 256 1.84 13.80 -3.82
CA SER A 256 2.65 13.74 -2.59
C SER A 256 2.81 15.11 -1.98
N GLY A 257 2.97 15.17 -0.67
CA GLY A 257 3.32 16.39 0.07
C GLY A 257 4.05 16.04 1.36
N SER A 258 5.06 16.80 1.74
CA SER A 258 5.94 16.49 2.89
C SER A 258 5.21 16.49 4.25
N THR A 259 4.08 17.18 4.36
CA THR A 259 3.21 17.23 5.53
C THR A 259 1.76 16.87 5.18
N ALA A 260 0.91 16.64 6.18
CA ALA A 260 -0.51 16.38 5.94
C ALA A 260 -1.21 17.58 5.27
N ALA A 261 -0.89 18.80 5.73
CA ALA A 261 -1.32 20.05 5.12
C ALA A 261 -0.88 20.15 3.65
N THR A 262 0.41 19.92 3.36
CA THR A 262 0.93 19.98 1.98
C THR A 262 0.28 18.93 1.08
N LEU A 263 0.12 17.70 1.57
CA LEU A 263 -0.49 16.61 0.81
C LEU A 263 -1.95 16.91 0.46
N SER A 264 -2.75 17.32 1.45
CA SER A 264 -4.16 17.65 1.25
C SER A 264 -4.35 18.89 0.35
N ALA A 265 -3.50 19.92 0.50
CA ALA A 265 -3.50 21.07 -0.39
C ALA A 265 -3.14 20.70 -1.84
N THR A 266 -2.08 19.91 -2.04
CA THR A 266 -1.67 19.45 -3.39
C THR A 266 -2.78 18.63 -4.05
N LEU A 267 -3.42 17.74 -3.28
CA LEU A 267 -4.54 16.95 -3.80
C LEU A 267 -5.76 17.82 -4.12
N SER A 268 -6.06 18.81 -3.28
CA SER A 268 -7.12 19.78 -3.51
C SER A 268 -6.90 20.55 -4.82
N GLN A 269 -5.66 20.97 -5.13
CA GLN A 269 -5.31 21.62 -6.40
C GLN A 269 -5.52 20.73 -7.62
N VAL A 270 -5.33 19.41 -7.47
CA VAL A 270 -5.58 18.43 -8.54
C VAL A 270 -7.09 18.24 -8.77
N ASP A 271 -7.88 18.28 -7.71
CA ASP A 271 -9.29 17.90 -7.77
C ASP A 271 -10.27 19.08 -7.89
N PHE A 272 -9.89 20.27 -7.43
CA PHE A 272 -10.78 21.42 -7.26
C PHE A 272 -10.20 22.70 -7.89
N SER A 273 -11.02 23.33 -8.72
CA SER A 273 -10.82 24.73 -9.13
C SER A 273 -11.10 25.68 -7.95
N ALA A 274 -10.82 26.97 -8.13
CA ALA A 274 -11.24 28.00 -7.17
C ALA A 274 -12.78 28.06 -7.08
N GLY A 275 -13.29 28.56 -5.96
CA GLY A 275 -14.73 28.67 -5.67
C GLY A 275 -15.36 27.38 -5.15
N ALA A 276 -14.68 26.63 -4.28
CA ALA A 276 -15.25 25.41 -3.72
C ALA A 276 -16.50 25.74 -2.86
N PRO A 277 -17.60 24.95 -2.93
CA PRO A 277 -18.80 25.23 -2.14
C PRO A 277 -18.54 25.13 -0.64
N VAL A 278 -17.61 24.27 -0.25
CA VAL A 278 -17.23 24.03 1.14
C VAL A 278 -15.81 23.49 1.22
N VAL A 279 -15.14 23.72 2.34
CA VAL A 279 -13.94 22.99 2.72
C VAL A 279 -14.17 22.33 4.06
N VAL A 280 -13.91 21.02 4.14
CA VAL A 280 -13.88 20.30 5.41
C VAL A 280 -12.45 20.30 5.92
N LEU A 281 -12.27 20.71 7.17
CA LEU A 281 -10.95 20.86 7.78
C LEU A 281 -10.88 20.06 9.08
N GLY A 282 -9.90 19.17 9.16
CA GLY A 282 -9.57 18.43 10.38
C GLY A 282 -8.16 18.78 10.86
N ARG A 283 -7.82 18.32 12.07
CA ARG A 283 -6.44 18.45 12.57
C ARG A 283 -5.59 17.24 12.23
N SER A 284 -4.34 17.50 11.87
CA SER A 284 -3.39 16.48 11.44
C SER A 284 -2.96 15.57 12.60
N ASP A 285 -2.95 16.07 13.84
CA ASP A 285 -2.56 15.37 15.06
C ASP A 285 -3.66 14.46 15.62
N SER A 286 -4.93 14.72 15.29
CA SER A 286 -6.10 13.91 15.70
C SER A 286 -6.83 13.26 14.52
N ALA A 287 -6.20 13.15 13.35
CA ALA A 287 -6.83 12.58 12.14
C ALA A 287 -7.41 11.17 12.35
N GLY A 288 -6.85 10.38 13.26
CA GLY A 288 -7.36 9.05 13.62
C GLY A 288 -8.75 9.06 14.28
N ASP A 289 -9.22 10.20 14.78
CA ASP A 289 -10.50 10.37 15.48
C ASP A 289 -11.66 10.71 14.54
N VAL A 290 -11.37 11.08 13.29
CA VAL A 290 -12.36 11.53 12.29
C VAL A 290 -12.43 10.64 11.05
N PRO A 291 -12.63 9.31 11.16
CA PRO A 291 -12.71 8.43 9.99
C PRO A 291 -13.90 8.74 9.06
N GLY A 292 -14.91 9.49 9.53
CA GLY A 292 -16.04 9.97 8.73
C GLY A 292 -15.76 11.25 7.91
N ALA A 293 -14.65 11.97 8.17
CA ALA A 293 -14.36 13.23 7.49
C ALA A 293 -14.27 13.11 5.95
N PRO A 294 -13.71 12.03 5.37
CA PRO A 294 -13.77 11.82 3.91
C PRO A 294 -15.20 11.71 3.36
N GLY A 295 -16.08 11.00 4.08
CA GLY A 295 -17.51 10.90 3.76
C GLY A 295 -18.20 12.25 3.75
N LEU A 296 -17.96 13.04 4.80
CA LEU A 296 -18.49 14.40 4.95
C LEU A 296 -18.00 15.32 3.82
N ALA A 297 -16.71 15.33 3.53
CA ALA A 297 -16.12 16.17 2.47
C ALA A 297 -16.73 15.86 1.10
N VAL A 298 -16.83 14.57 0.74
CA VAL A 298 -17.46 14.16 -0.53
C VAL A 298 -18.94 14.51 -0.55
N ARG A 299 -19.68 14.29 0.55
CA ARG A 299 -21.11 14.63 0.65
C ARG A 299 -21.38 16.10 0.42
N LEU A 300 -20.55 16.96 0.99
CA LEU A 300 -20.68 18.40 0.87
C LEU A 300 -20.08 18.96 -0.44
N GLY A 301 -19.36 18.13 -1.21
CA GLY A 301 -18.77 18.53 -2.50
C GLY A 301 -17.49 19.35 -2.36
N GLY A 302 -16.75 19.19 -1.27
CA GLY A 302 -15.53 19.94 -0.95
C GLY A 302 -14.29 19.07 -0.74
N PRO A 303 -13.08 19.66 -0.71
CA PRO A 303 -11.88 18.94 -0.31
C PRO A 303 -11.83 18.72 1.21
N LEU A 304 -11.04 17.72 1.62
CA LEU A 304 -10.60 17.54 3.01
C LEU A 304 -9.20 18.10 3.16
N LEU A 305 -9.04 19.16 3.96
CA LEU A 305 -7.75 19.75 4.30
C LEU A 305 -7.35 19.42 5.75
N TRP A 306 -6.04 19.42 6.01
CA TRP A 306 -5.48 19.24 7.34
C TRP A 306 -4.80 20.52 7.83
N THR A 307 -4.98 20.87 9.09
CA THR A 307 -4.16 21.89 9.79
C THR A 307 -3.42 21.26 10.96
N ASP A 308 -2.33 21.91 11.40
CA ASP A 308 -1.60 21.49 12.59
C ASP A 308 -2.21 22.11 13.86
N ALA A 309 -1.69 21.70 15.01
CA ALA A 309 -2.16 22.15 16.32
C ALA A 309 -1.87 23.63 16.57
N GLY A 310 -2.90 24.44 16.84
CA GLY A 310 -2.73 25.82 17.33
C GLY A 310 -2.27 26.85 16.30
N GLU A 311 -1.94 26.44 15.07
CA GLU A 311 -1.56 27.34 13.97
C GLU A 311 -2.13 26.86 12.64
N LEU A 312 -2.59 27.82 11.82
CA LEU A 312 -2.97 27.52 10.44
C LEU A 312 -1.70 27.30 9.61
N GLY A 313 -1.42 26.05 9.27
CA GLY A 313 -0.26 25.71 8.46
C GLY A 313 -0.23 26.47 7.14
N SER A 314 0.93 26.97 6.73
CA SER A 314 1.09 27.85 5.56
C SER A 314 0.51 27.28 4.27
N SER A 315 0.63 25.97 4.04
CA SER A 315 0.05 25.30 2.86
C SER A 315 -1.48 25.28 2.90
N THR A 316 -2.08 25.13 4.08
CA THR A 316 -3.54 25.13 4.26
C THR A 316 -4.08 26.55 4.11
N ALA A 317 -3.40 27.56 4.67
CA ALA A 317 -3.75 28.95 4.48
C ALA A 317 -3.76 29.36 3.00
N VAL A 318 -2.68 29.04 2.27
CA VAL A 318 -2.56 29.32 0.82
C VAL A 318 -3.66 28.62 0.03
N GLU A 319 -3.94 27.35 0.37
CA GLU A 319 -4.98 26.61 -0.34
C GLU A 319 -6.39 27.11 -0.04
N LEU A 320 -6.70 27.50 1.20
CA LEU A 320 -7.97 28.13 1.56
C LEU A 320 -8.18 29.43 0.79
N ALA A 321 -7.14 30.28 0.73
CA ALA A 321 -7.19 31.53 -0.03
C ALA A 321 -7.42 31.28 -1.53
N ARG A 322 -6.79 30.25 -2.10
CA ARG A 322 -6.99 29.85 -3.51
C ARG A 322 -8.40 29.30 -3.76
N LEU A 323 -8.89 28.47 -2.86
CA LEU A 323 -10.22 27.85 -2.99
C LEU A 323 -11.34 28.87 -2.79
N ALA A 324 -11.12 29.92 -2.00
CA ALA A 324 -12.10 30.95 -1.65
C ALA A 324 -13.49 30.33 -1.37
N PRO A 325 -13.60 29.42 -0.38
CA PRO A 325 -14.79 28.62 -0.22
C PRO A 325 -15.98 29.44 0.29
N GLN A 326 -17.21 29.03 -0.03
CA GLN A 326 -18.41 29.71 0.48
C GLN A 326 -18.66 29.42 1.97
N ARG A 327 -18.12 28.29 2.48
CA ARG A 327 -18.36 27.79 3.83
C ARG A 327 -17.19 26.93 4.30
N LEU A 328 -16.91 26.94 5.60
CA LEU A 328 -15.99 25.99 6.22
C LEU A 328 -16.74 25.05 7.16
N VAL A 329 -16.27 23.80 7.24
CA VAL A 329 -16.71 22.83 8.24
C VAL A 329 -15.48 22.31 8.97
N LEU A 330 -15.34 22.67 10.24
CA LEU A 330 -14.24 22.22 11.09
C LEU A 330 -14.70 20.99 11.87
N THR A 331 -13.88 19.93 11.90
CA THR A 331 -14.23 18.68 12.60
C THR A 331 -13.10 18.17 13.49
N GLY A 332 -13.45 17.82 14.72
CA GLY A 332 -12.52 17.33 15.74
C GLY A 332 -13.25 17.06 17.06
N VAL A 333 -12.55 16.56 18.08
CA VAL A 333 -13.13 16.48 19.44
C VAL A 333 -13.20 17.88 20.07
N ASP A 334 -13.96 18.05 21.14
CA ASP A 334 -14.08 19.34 21.84
C ASP A 334 -12.69 19.91 22.19
N GLY A 335 -12.54 21.23 22.02
CA GLY A 335 -11.25 21.93 22.18
C GLY A 335 -10.29 21.78 21.00
N SER A 336 -10.66 21.07 19.91
CA SER A 336 -9.82 21.00 18.70
C SER A 336 -9.62 22.38 18.04
N PHE A 337 -10.65 23.24 18.10
CA PHE A 337 -10.65 24.57 17.52
C PHE A 337 -11.22 25.56 18.53
N ASP A 338 -10.46 26.58 18.89
CA ASP A 338 -10.94 27.70 19.69
C ASP A 338 -11.48 28.83 18.81
N GLU A 339 -12.11 29.84 19.42
CA GLU A 339 -12.69 30.99 18.71
C GLU A 339 -11.66 31.75 17.87
N SER A 340 -10.41 31.83 18.33
CA SER A 340 -9.34 32.53 17.62
C SER A 340 -8.92 31.79 16.35
N ALA A 341 -8.83 30.46 16.41
CA ALA A 341 -8.56 29.60 15.28
C ALA A 341 -9.70 29.67 14.25
N VAL A 342 -10.95 29.67 14.70
CA VAL A 342 -12.14 29.85 13.85
C VAL A 342 -12.10 31.19 13.13
N ALA A 343 -11.84 32.29 13.86
CA ALA A 343 -11.74 33.63 13.29
C ALA A 343 -10.60 33.73 12.26
N ALA A 344 -9.42 33.18 12.56
CA ALA A 344 -8.28 33.16 11.65
C ALA A 344 -8.56 32.36 10.36
N LEU A 345 -9.21 31.21 10.48
CA LEU A 345 -9.63 30.38 9.35
C LEU A 345 -10.67 31.07 8.47
N ALA A 346 -11.66 31.72 9.08
CA ALA A 346 -12.68 32.51 8.37
C ALA A 346 -12.04 33.67 7.59
N ALA A 347 -11.18 34.45 8.27
CA ALA A 347 -10.46 35.56 7.66
C ALA A 347 -9.57 35.12 6.49
N THR A 348 -8.81 34.02 6.67
CA THR A 348 -7.94 33.46 5.62
C THR A 348 -8.73 32.99 4.40
N SER A 349 -9.95 32.51 4.62
CA SER A 349 -10.84 32.02 3.56
C SER A 349 -11.67 33.14 2.92
N GLY A 350 -11.60 34.38 3.44
CA GLY A 350 -12.39 35.51 2.95
C GLY A 350 -13.88 35.41 3.26
N ILE A 351 -14.27 34.72 4.33
CA ILE A 351 -15.67 34.53 4.73
C ILE A 351 -15.97 35.08 6.12
N ALA A 352 -17.25 35.31 6.41
CA ALA A 352 -17.71 35.63 7.75
C ALA A 352 -17.59 34.41 8.69
N THR A 353 -17.37 34.64 9.98
CA THR A 353 -17.33 33.57 11.00
C THR A 353 -18.64 32.79 11.08
N SER A 354 -19.78 33.41 10.76
CA SER A 354 -21.09 32.73 10.66
C SER A 354 -21.18 31.71 9.53
N ALA A 355 -20.24 31.72 8.58
CA ALA A 355 -20.09 30.72 7.53
C ALA A 355 -19.10 29.60 7.90
N VAL A 356 -18.65 29.55 9.16
CA VAL A 356 -17.88 28.43 9.70
C VAL A 356 -18.78 27.58 10.59
N GLU A 357 -18.98 26.33 10.18
CA GLU A 357 -19.62 25.32 11.01
C GLU A 357 -18.54 24.54 11.78
N VAL A 358 -18.73 24.36 13.08
CA VAL A 358 -17.83 23.56 13.92
C VAL A 358 -18.58 22.32 14.39
N ILE A 359 -18.18 21.16 13.89
CA ILE A 359 -18.72 19.85 14.28
C ILE A 359 -17.73 19.23 15.27
N THR A 360 -17.98 19.43 16.56
CA THR A 360 -17.20 18.82 17.64
C THR A 360 -18.06 17.97 18.56
N ALA A 361 -17.42 17.11 19.34
CA ALA A 361 -18.07 16.36 20.40
C ALA A 361 -17.05 15.95 21.49
N PRO A 362 -17.52 15.57 22.70
CA PRO A 362 -16.63 15.24 23.83
C PRO A 362 -15.74 14.01 23.58
N SER A 363 -16.13 13.15 22.65
CA SER A 363 -15.38 11.94 22.31
C SER A 363 -15.42 11.66 20.81
N ARG A 364 -14.43 10.94 20.29
CA ARG A 364 -14.43 10.47 18.90
C ARG A 364 -15.68 9.65 18.53
N ARG A 365 -16.31 8.99 19.52
CA ARG A 365 -17.52 8.18 19.30
C ARG A 365 -18.75 9.08 19.12
N ALA A 366 -18.95 10.05 20.01
CA ALA A 366 -20.00 11.05 19.87
C ALA A 366 -19.78 11.89 18.59
N LEU A 367 -18.53 12.22 18.26
CA LEU A 367 -18.16 12.92 17.04
C LEU A 367 -18.55 12.14 15.79
N SER A 368 -18.39 10.81 15.80
CA SER A 368 -18.80 9.98 14.67
C SER A 368 -20.31 10.06 14.39
N ALA A 369 -21.14 10.18 15.43
CA ALA A 369 -22.58 10.37 15.28
C ALA A 369 -22.91 11.76 14.71
N SER A 370 -22.23 12.80 15.17
CA SER A 370 -22.40 14.18 14.66
C SER A 370 -22.02 14.30 13.18
N ILE A 371 -20.89 13.68 12.79
CA ILE A 371 -20.50 13.56 11.37
C ILE A 371 -21.51 12.72 10.59
N ALA A 372 -21.97 11.59 11.15
CA ALA A 372 -22.96 10.72 10.51
C ALA A 372 -24.28 11.44 10.22
N ALA A 373 -24.75 12.30 11.14
CA ALA A 373 -25.93 13.14 10.93
C ALA A 373 -25.76 14.07 9.72
N SER A 374 -24.56 14.64 9.53
CA SER A 374 -24.24 15.51 8.39
C SER A 374 -24.07 14.73 7.07
N VAL A 375 -23.56 13.50 7.13
CA VAL A 375 -23.45 12.61 5.95
C VAL A 375 -24.83 12.13 5.51
N GLY A 376 -25.67 11.73 6.46
CA GLY A 376 -27.00 11.16 6.25
C GLY A 376 -26.98 9.67 5.90
N VAL A 377 -28.15 9.01 5.94
CA VAL A 377 -28.30 7.62 5.50
C VAL A 377 -28.56 7.58 3.98
N PRO A 378 -27.75 6.86 3.19
CA PRO A 378 -27.93 6.81 1.74
C PRO A 378 -29.14 5.93 1.36
N ALA A 379 -29.53 5.97 0.08
CA ALA A 379 -30.63 5.16 -0.44
C ALA A 379 -30.45 3.64 -0.26
N SER A 380 -29.22 3.15 -0.07
CA SER A 380 -28.99 1.74 0.28
C SER A 380 -29.49 1.38 1.69
N GLY A 381 -29.74 2.36 2.55
CA GLY A 381 -30.13 2.18 3.95
C GLY A 381 -29.01 1.60 4.82
N GLU A 382 -27.76 1.60 4.34
CA GLU A 382 -26.64 1.06 5.10
C GLU A 382 -26.05 2.08 6.07
N VAL A 383 -25.55 1.58 7.21
CA VAL A 383 -24.73 2.34 8.18
C VAL A 383 -23.53 1.47 8.56
N LEU A 384 -22.32 2.05 8.55
CA LEU A 384 -21.12 1.35 9.02
C LEU A 384 -21.03 1.51 10.54
N VAL A 385 -21.01 0.41 11.29
CA VAL A 385 -20.74 0.41 12.73
C VAL A 385 -19.36 -0.20 12.95
N VAL A 386 -18.45 0.59 13.50
CA VAL A 386 -17.02 0.27 13.49
C VAL A 386 -16.47 0.16 14.91
N ASP A 387 -15.65 -0.85 15.14
CA ASP A 387 -14.98 -1.07 16.42
C ASP A 387 -13.95 0.03 16.69
N ALA A 388 -14.24 0.92 17.63
CA ALA A 388 -13.41 2.03 18.04
C ALA A 388 -12.15 1.61 18.80
N ALA A 389 -12.18 0.46 19.49
CA ALA A 389 -10.99 -0.10 20.13
C ALA A 389 -9.96 -0.56 19.08
N ASN A 390 -10.44 -0.86 17.87
CA ASN A 390 -9.62 -1.18 16.73
C ASN A 390 -9.43 0.06 15.86
N SER A 391 -8.46 0.92 16.21
CA SER A 391 -8.16 2.17 15.50
C SER A 391 -8.00 2.01 13.98
N SER A 392 -7.57 0.82 13.52
CA SER A 392 -7.44 0.49 12.10
C SER A 392 -8.78 0.25 11.39
N ALA A 393 -9.84 -0.16 12.09
CA ALA A 393 -11.14 -0.42 11.50
C ALA A 393 -11.81 0.86 10.97
N GLY A 394 -11.68 1.98 11.69
CA GLY A 394 -12.19 3.29 11.26
C GLY A 394 -11.56 3.73 9.95
N LEU A 395 -10.23 3.64 9.85
CA LEU A 395 -9.50 3.97 8.62
C LEU A 395 -9.93 3.07 7.45
N ALA A 396 -10.19 1.79 7.68
CA ALA A 396 -10.59 0.86 6.62
C ALA A 396 -12.00 1.17 6.07
N ALA A 397 -12.89 1.70 6.92
CA ALA A 397 -14.25 2.08 6.58
C ALA A 397 -14.34 3.42 5.82
N ALA A 398 -13.41 4.34 6.05
CA ALA A 398 -13.45 5.69 5.50
C ALA A 398 -13.63 5.77 3.96
N PRO A 399 -12.94 4.95 3.13
CA PRO A 399 -13.13 4.97 1.67
C PRO A 399 -14.53 4.54 1.24
N ILE A 400 -15.16 3.65 2.00
CA ILE A 400 -16.54 3.21 1.73
C ILE A 400 -17.51 4.34 2.06
N SER A 401 -17.31 5.03 3.19
CA SER A 401 -18.10 6.21 3.54
C SER A 401 -18.00 7.27 2.45
N ALA A 402 -16.79 7.59 2.01
CA ALA A 402 -16.54 8.57 0.95
C ALA A 402 -17.15 8.16 -0.41
N ALA A 403 -17.01 6.90 -0.82
CA ALA A 403 -17.46 6.45 -2.14
C ALA A 403 -18.95 6.14 -2.24
N LYS A 404 -19.57 5.75 -1.12
CA LYS A 404 -20.97 5.26 -1.08
C LYS A 404 -21.90 6.15 -0.29
N GLY A 405 -21.39 7.21 0.35
CA GLY A 405 -22.17 8.09 1.22
C GLY A 405 -22.71 7.37 2.46
N ILE A 406 -22.09 6.26 2.87
CA ILE A 406 -22.54 5.47 4.03
C ILE A 406 -21.95 6.11 5.30
N PRO A 407 -22.77 6.49 6.29
CA PRO A 407 -22.27 7.10 7.52
C PRO A 407 -21.52 6.08 8.39
N ILE A 408 -20.57 6.57 9.19
CA ILE A 408 -19.77 5.77 10.12
C ILE A 408 -20.17 6.12 11.56
N LEU A 409 -20.56 5.11 12.33
CA LEU A 409 -20.71 5.18 13.78
C LEU A 409 -19.61 4.34 14.44
N LEU A 410 -19.01 4.88 15.50
CA LEU A 410 -18.00 4.18 16.30
C LEU A 410 -18.62 3.59 17.56
N ALA A 411 -18.38 2.30 17.81
CA ALA A 411 -18.76 1.59 19.02
C ALA A 411 -17.51 1.11 19.78
N ASN A 412 -17.56 1.02 21.11
CA ASN A 412 -16.47 0.47 21.92
C ASN A 412 -17.01 -0.64 22.82
N ASN A 413 -16.35 -1.80 22.85
CA ASN A 413 -16.78 -2.97 23.63
C ASN A 413 -18.28 -3.29 23.46
N GLY A 414 -18.79 -3.16 22.24
CA GLY A 414 -20.19 -3.41 21.94
C GLY A 414 -21.18 -2.35 22.42
N THR A 415 -20.74 -1.14 22.72
CA THR A 415 -21.59 -0.03 23.13
C THR A 415 -21.47 1.17 22.19
N LEU A 416 -22.62 1.74 21.82
CA LEU A 416 -22.74 3.00 21.11
C LEU A 416 -22.95 4.12 22.12
N GLU A 417 -22.46 5.32 21.82
CA GLU A 417 -22.78 6.52 22.60
C GLU A 417 -24.26 6.91 22.40
N PRO A 418 -24.87 7.67 23.33
CA PRO A 418 -26.25 8.14 23.20
C PRO A 418 -26.56 8.80 21.85
N GLU A 419 -25.66 9.64 21.33
CA GLU A 419 -25.83 10.35 20.06
C GLU A 419 -25.90 9.38 18.87
N ALA A 420 -25.16 8.28 18.93
CA ALA A 420 -25.20 7.25 17.90
C ALA A 420 -26.52 6.45 17.99
N CYS A 421 -27.01 6.17 19.20
CA CYS A 421 -28.31 5.55 19.41
C CYS A 421 -29.45 6.45 18.89
N GLU A 422 -29.39 7.75 19.17
CA GLU A 422 -30.33 8.75 18.68
C GLU A 422 -30.32 8.84 17.15
N PHE A 423 -29.13 8.87 16.53
CA PHE A 423 -29.00 8.83 15.09
C PHE A 423 -29.70 7.59 14.49
N LEU A 424 -29.47 6.40 15.06
CA LEU A 424 -30.12 5.17 14.59
C LEU A 424 -31.65 5.23 14.77
N ALA A 425 -32.13 5.73 15.91
CA ALA A 425 -33.55 5.85 16.20
C ALA A 425 -34.25 6.84 15.25
N ALA A 426 -33.65 8.01 15.01
CA ALA A 426 -34.16 9.04 14.11
C ALA A 426 -34.24 8.55 12.65
N ASN A 427 -33.34 7.65 12.24
CA ASN A 427 -33.25 7.13 10.89
C ASN A 427 -33.81 5.70 10.73
N ARG A 428 -34.55 5.18 11.72
CA ARG A 428 -35.01 3.78 11.76
C ARG A 428 -35.80 3.31 10.54
N LEU A 429 -36.49 4.22 9.84
CA LEU A 429 -37.26 3.91 8.63
C LEU A 429 -36.41 3.89 7.36
N LEU A 430 -35.24 4.52 7.38
CA LEU A 430 -34.29 4.56 6.27
C LEU A 430 -33.26 3.42 6.36
N ILE A 431 -32.91 3.02 7.59
CA ILE A 431 -31.87 2.03 7.83
C ILE A 431 -32.42 0.63 7.53
N THR A 432 -31.81 -0.04 6.56
CA THR A 432 -32.14 -1.42 6.18
C THR A 432 -31.11 -2.41 6.71
N ARG A 433 -29.87 -1.97 6.97
CA ARG A 433 -28.78 -2.85 7.37
C ARG A 433 -27.63 -2.12 8.07
N LEU A 434 -27.07 -2.75 9.10
CA LEU A 434 -25.77 -2.36 9.66
C LEU A 434 -24.64 -3.19 9.06
N VAL A 435 -23.51 -2.55 8.78
CA VAL A 435 -22.28 -3.23 8.36
C VAL A 435 -21.28 -3.09 9.50
N MET A 436 -21.15 -4.16 10.27
CA MET A 436 -20.29 -4.20 11.45
C MET A 436 -18.84 -4.46 11.02
N VAL A 437 -17.99 -3.44 11.13
CA VAL A 437 -16.57 -3.50 10.73
C VAL A 437 -15.72 -3.78 11.97
N GLY A 438 -15.40 -5.05 12.20
CA GLY A 438 -14.64 -5.52 13.35
C GLY A 438 -15.12 -6.87 13.91
N PRO A 439 -14.34 -7.46 14.82
CA PRO A 439 -14.60 -8.79 15.36
C PRO A 439 -15.87 -8.80 16.23
N SER A 440 -16.46 -9.98 16.42
CA SER A 440 -17.62 -10.16 17.31
C SER A 440 -17.32 -9.86 18.78
N SER A 441 -16.05 -9.94 19.20
CA SER A 441 -15.61 -9.58 20.54
C SER A 441 -15.72 -8.07 20.81
N GLY A 442 -15.40 -7.22 19.82
CA GLY A 442 -15.51 -5.76 19.94
C GLY A 442 -16.90 -5.23 19.52
N LEU A 443 -17.57 -5.93 18.62
CA LEU A 443 -18.89 -5.59 18.09
C LEU A 443 -19.84 -6.79 18.18
N PRO A 444 -20.33 -7.18 19.38
CA PRO A 444 -21.33 -8.24 19.53
C PRO A 444 -22.63 -7.91 18.77
N SER A 445 -23.41 -8.93 18.44
CA SER A 445 -24.68 -8.77 17.69
C SER A 445 -25.69 -7.88 18.41
N THR A 446 -25.57 -7.72 19.73
CA THR A 446 -26.42 -6.85 20.56
C THR A 446 -26.35 -5.38 20.13
N VAL A 447 -25.21 -4.92 19.60
CA VAL A 447 -25.04 -3.56 19.04
C VAL A 447 -26.01 -3.28 17.91
N ALA A 448 -26.45 -4.32 17.19
CA ALA A 448 -27.35 -4.12 16.07
C ALA A 448 -28.79 -3.83 16.50
N SER A 449 -29.15 -4.09 17.77
CA SER A 449 -30.44 -3.74 18.36
C SER A 449 -31.66 -4.07 17.48
N GLY A 450 -31.65 -5.25 16.84
CA GLY A 450 -32.73 -5.73 15.98
C GLY A 450 -32.64 -5.30 14.51
N VAL A 451 -31.72 -4.41 14.15
CA VAL A 451 -31.44 -4.06 12.75
C VAL A 451 -30.68 -5.23 12.09
N PRO A 452 -31.06 -5.68 10.88
CA PRO A 452 -30.29 -6.68 10.15
C PRO A 452 -28.84 -6.23 9.99
N PHE A 453 -27.88 -7.13 10.19
CA PHE A 453 -26.47 -6.77 10.06
C PHE A 453 -25.66 -7.80 9.30
N VAL A 454 -24.58 -7.32 8.69
CA VAL A 454 -23.50 -8.15 8.14
C VAL A 454 -22.20 -7.75 8.80
N ARG A 455 -21.32 -8.73 9.06
CA ARG A 455 -20.00 -8.48 9.62
C ARG A 455 -18.95 -8.48 8.53
N VAL A 456 -18.06 -7.51 8.58
CA VAL A 456 -16.84 -7.44 7.79
C VAL A 456 -15.66 -7.34 8.74
N ASP A 457 -14.87 -8.41 8.82
CA ASP A 457 -13.72 -8.46 9.71
C ASP A 457 -12.52 -9.16 9.04
N GLY A 458 -11.36 -9.08 9.69
CA GLY A 458 -10.10 -9.63 9.23
C GLY A 458 -9.01 -9.53 10.30
N VAL A 459 -8.03 -10.41 10.19
CA VAL A 459 -6.92 -10.54 11.16
C VAL A 459 -6.06 -9.29 11.26
N ASP A 460 -6.09 -8.44 10.23
CA ASP A 460 -5.39 -7.16 10.18
C ASP A 460 -6.15 -6.13 9.35
N PHE A 461 -5.60 -4.91 9.32
CA PHE A 461 -6.13 -3.79 8.55
C PHE A 461 -6.30 -4.09 7.06
N SER A 462 -5.30 -4.72 6.44
CA SER A 462 -5.28 -4.99 5.00
C SER A 462 -6.37 -5.97 4.59
N GLN A 463 -6.62 -6.99 5.41
CA GLN A 463 -7.71 -7.94 5.17
C GLN A 463 -9.08 -7.25 5.29
N ARG A 464 -9.27 -6.42 6.32
CA ARG A 464 -10.53 -5.67 6.51
C ARG A 464 -10.82 -4.74 5.34
N ALA A 465 -9.83 -3.95 4.92
CA ALA A 465 -9.95 -3.06 3.78
C ALA A 465 -10.17 -3.81 2.46
N ALA A 466 -9.48 -4.94 2.23
CA ALA A 466 -9.69 -5.78 1.06
C ALA A 466 -11.11 -6.37 1.03
N ALA A 467 -11.65 -6.81 2.18
CA ALA A 467 -13.01 -7.33 2.29
C ALA A 467 -14.07 -6.25 2.02
N LEU A 468 -13.87 -5.03 2.56
CA LEU A 468 -14.72 -3.88 2.25
C LEU A 468 -14.66 -3.53 0.76
N ASN A 469 -13.46 -3.47 0.17
CA ASN A 469 -13.33 -3.22 -1.26
C ASN A 469 -14.00 -4.32 -2.10
N ALA A 470 -13.88 -5.59 -1.70
CA ALA A 470 -14.52 -6.70 -2.38
C ALA A 470 -16.05 -6.63 -2.33
N ARG A 471 -16.61 -6.09 -1.25
CA ARG A 471 -18.05 -5.87 -1.09
C ARG A 471 -18.59 -4.73 -1.95
N TYR A 472 -17.88 -3.60 -2.02
CA TYR A 472 -18.42 -2.36 -2.59
C TYR A 472 -17.88 -1.99 -3.98
N PHE A 473 -16.77 -2.60 -4.41
CA PHE A 473 -16.16 -2.37 -5.72
C PHE A 473 -16.03 -3.69 -6.48
N THR A 474 -17.13 -4.05 -7.15
CA THR A 474 -17.34 -5.33 -7.83
C THR A 474 -17.31 -5.23 -9.36
N SER A 475 -16.96 -4.05 -9.92
CA SER A 475 -16.95 -3.83 -11.37
C SER A 475 -16.17 -4.93 -12.08
N LYS A 476 -16.83 -5.53 -13.07
CA LYS A 476 -16.23 -6.53 -13.97
C LYS A 476 -15.81 -5.91 -15.31
N VAL A 477 -16.04 -4.61 -15.51
CA VAL A 477 -15.73 -3.92 -16.76
C VAL A 477 -14.23 -3.64 -16.81
N THR A 478 -13.60 -4.03 -17.91
CA THR A 478 -12.17 -3.82 -18.15
C THR A 478 -11.79 -2.35 -18.14
N GLY A 479 -10.71 -2.01 -17.43
CA GLY A 479 -10.19 -0.64 -17.33
C GLY A 479 -11.05 0.35 -16.52
N ALA A 480 -12.23 -0.06 -16.03
CA ALA A 480 -13.14 0.80 -15.29
C ALA A 480 -12.67 1.08 -13.85
N THR A 481 -11.84 0.20 -13.29
CA THR A 481 -11.31 0.35 -11.93
C THR A 481 -9.95 1.02 -11.98
N ARG A 482 -9.82 2.16 -11.28
CA ARG A 482 -8.57 2.94 -11.17
C ARG A 482 -8.27 3.17 -9.70
N PRO A 483 -7.76 2.15 -8.98
CA PRO A 483 -7.62 2.23 -7.55
C PRO A 483 -6.69 3.36 -7.11
N VAL A 484 -7.08 4.03 -6.04
CA VAL A 484 -6.18 4.89 -5.29
C VAL A 484 -5.36 3.99 -4.35
N VAL A 485 -4.09 4.31 -4.14
CA VAL A 485 -3.17 3.57 -3.29
C VAL A 485 -2.59 4.51 -2.25
N ALA A 486 -2.66 4.15 -0.97
CA ALA A 486 -2.12 4.96 0.11
C ALA A 486 -1.50 4.12 1.22
N ALA A 487 -0.52 4.71 1.91
CA ALA A 487 0.12 4.09 3.05
C ALA A 487 -0.80 4.12 4.28
N TYR A 488 -1.14 2.96 4.83
CA TYR A 488 -2.04 2.88 5.99
C TYR A 488 -1.38 3.23 7.33
N SER A 489 -0.05 3.34 7.35
CA SER A 489 0.70 3.81 8.52
C SER A 489 0.56 5.32 8.76
N SER A 490 -0.09 6.06 7.84
CA SER A 490 -0.35 7.50 7.98
C SER A 490 -1.86 7.75 7.87
N PRO A 491 -2.58 7.92 9.01
CA PRO A 491 -4.01 8.22 9.02
C PRO A 491 -4.38 9.40 8.14
N THR A 492 -3.63 10.50 8.22
CA THR A 492 -3.82 11.70 7.38
C THR A 492 -3.70 11.39 5.89
N SER A 493 -2.64 10.69 5.46
CA SER A 493 -2.48 10.30 4.05
C SER A 493 -3.60 9.40 3.57
N TYR A 494 -3.99 8.43 4.40
CA TYR A 494 -5.01 7.44 4.05
C TYR A 494 -6.40 8.08 3.96
N LEU A 495 -6.77 8.96 4.89
CA LEU A 495 -8.05 9.68 4.86
C LEU A 495 -8.10 10.70 3.72
N THR A 496 -7.01 11.43 3.44
CA THR A 496 -6.93 12.31 2.26
C THR A 496 -7.10 11.51 0.96
N ALA A 497 -6.46 10.34 0.86
CA ALA A 497 -6.63 9.45 -0.28
C ALA A 497 -8.04 8.86 -0.36
N ALA A 498 -8.69 8.59 0.78
CA ALA A 498 -10.08 8.14 0.84
C ALA A 498 -11.04 9.17 0.26
N THR A 499 -10.81 10.47 0.49
CA THR A 499 -11.61 11.55 -0.10
C THR A 499 -11.49 11.55 -1.63
N ARG A 500 -10.28 11.44 -2.20
CA ARG A 500 -10.08 11.30 -3.65
C ARG A 500 -10.77 10.07 -4.22
N ALA A 501 -10.54 8.92 -3.57
CA ALA A 501 -11.12 7.65 -3.98
C ALA A 501 -12.65 7.73 -3.98
N GLY A 502 -13.23 8.31 -2.93
CA GLY A 502 -14.66 8.51 -2.79
C GLY A 502 -15.26 9.39 -3.87
N ARG A 503 -14.67 10.57 -4.11
CA ARG A 503 -15.11 11.48 -5.18
C ARG A 503 -15.06 10.83 -6.56
N ALA A 504 -14.06 9.99 -6.81
CA ALA A 504 -13.93 9.27 -8.08
C ALA A 504 -14.75 7.96 -8.13
N SER A 505 -15.44 7.60 -7.04
CA SER A 505 -16.10 6.30 -6.86
C SER A 505 -15.17 5.10 -7.15
N GLN A 506 -13.91 5.22 -6.75
CA GLN A 506 -12.86 4.22 -6.92
C GLN A 506 -12.47 3.56 -5.59
N PRO A 507 -11.97 2.31 -5.60
CA PRO A 507 -11.45 1.67 -4.41
C PRO A 507 -10.16 2.35 -3.91
N LEU A 508 -10.00 2.45 -2.58
CA LEU A 508 -8.72 2.76 -1.95
C LEU A 508 -8.06 1.47 -1.47
N ILE A 509 -6.87 1.19 -1.98
CA ILE A 509 -6.12 -0.03 -1.72
C ILE A 509 -4.97 0.28 -0.74
N PRO A 510 -4.90 -0.42 0.40
CA PRO A 510 -3.90 -0.13 1.41
C PRO A 510 -2.58 -0.85 1.18
N VAL A 511 -1.50 -0.11 1.38
CA VAL A 511 -0.14 -0.65 1.36
C VAL A 511 0.65 -0.18 2.57
N GLY A 512 1.68 -0.92 2.96
CA GLY A 512 2.70 -0.42 3.87
C GLY A 512 3.69 0.46 3.08
N ALA A 513 4.56 1.20 3.78
CA ALA A 513 5.54 2.09 3.14
C ALA A 513 6.41 1.38 2.07
N ARG A 514 6.67 0.08 2.26
CA ARG A 514 7.46 -0.78 1.35
C ARG A 514 6.90 -2.20 1.20
N ILE A 515 5.66 -2.42 1.67
CA ILE A 515 5.08 -3.75 1.80
C ILE A 515 3.74 -3.74 1.07
N LEU A 516 3.55 -4.67 0.14
CA LEU A 516 2.24 -4.99 -0.43
C LEU A 516 1.64 -6.16 0.37
N PRO A 517 0.61 -5.94 1.22
CA PRO A 517 0.03 -7.00 2.02
C PRO A 517 -0.61 -8.10 1.16
N ALA A 518 -0.65 -9.33 1.66
CA ALA A 518 -1.17 -10.48 0.90
C ALA A 518 -2.63 -10.30 0.49
N PHE A 519 -3.51 -9.84 1.39
CA PHE A 519 -4.93 -9.61 1.06
C PHE A 519 -5.14 -8.44 0.08
N THR A 520 -4.27 -7.43 0.14
CA THR A 520 -4.22 -6.37 -0.86
C THR A 520 -3.85 -6.94 -2.24
N ARG A 521 -2.80 -7.77 -2.29
CA ARG A 521 -2.38 -8.47 -3.52
C ARG A 521 -3.48 -9.39 -4.06
N GLU A 522 -4.16 -10.11 -3.18
CA GLU A 522 -5.28 -11.01 -3.54
C GLU A 522 -6.39 -10.23 -4.23
N TRP A 523 -6.78 -9.09 -3.65
CA TRP A 523 -7.81 -8.24 -4.23
C TRP A 523 -7.43 -7.75 -5.63
N ILE A 524 -6.17 -7.33 -5.83
CA ILE A 524 -5.64 -6.88 -7.13
C ILE A 524 -5.64 -8.03 -8.14
N SER A 525 -5.06 -9.18 -7.77
CA SER A 525 -4.91 -10.35 -8.66
C SER A 525 -6.25 -10.85 -9.19
N ASN A 526 -7.29 -10.79 -8.35
CA ASN A 526 -8.66 -11.18 -8.70
C ASN A 526 -9.42 -10.13 -9.53
N ARG A 527 -8.79 -8.99 -9.84
CA ARG A 527 -9.39 -7.87 -10.58
C ARG A 527 -8.50 -7.36 -11.71
N ARG A 528 -7.46 -8.10 -12.08
CA ARG A 528 -6.48 -7.72 -13.09
C ARG A 528 -7.08 -7.24 -14.41
N ALA A 529 -8.13 -7.91 -14.88
CA ALA A 529 -8.80 -7.53 -16.12
C ALA A 529 -9.57 -6.21 -15.99
N ALA A 530 -9.93 -5.79 -14.78
CA ALA A 530 -10.74 -4.60 -14.49
C ALA A 530 -9.90 -3.37 -14.08
N ILE A 531 -8.63 -3.56 -13.69
CA ILE A 531 -7.74 -2.49 -13.26
C ILE A 531 -7.07 -1.87 -14.48
N GLY A 532 -7.32 -0.58 -14.73
CA GLY A 532 -6.69 0.14 -15.83
C GLY A 532 -5.39 0.87 -15.44
N SER A 533 -5.32 1.35 -14.20
CA SER A 533 -4.17 2.12 -13.69
C SER A 533 -4.30 2.34 -12.17
N PHE A 534 -3.21 2.67 -11.49
CA PHE A 534 -3.24 3.11 -10.09
C PHE A 534 -2.98 4.63 -9.97
N THR A 535 -3.46 5.23 -8.88
CA THR A 535 -3.04 6.57 -8.42
C THR A 535 -2.48 6.46 -7.02
N ILE A 536 -1.22 6.80 -6.81
CA ILE A 536 -0.55 6.69 -5.51
C ILE A 536 -0.58 8.04 -4.80
N ILE A 537 -1.13 8.07 -3.59
CA ILE A 537 -1.24 9.26 -2.74
C ILE A 537 -0.51 8.99 -1.43
N ASP A 538 0.54 9.75 -1.14
CA ASP A 538 1.37 9.51 0.06
C ASP A 538 2.16 10.74 0.49
N LYS A 539 2.28 10.95 1.82
CA LYS A 539 3.06 12.04 2.42
C LYS A 539 4.58 11.86 2.23
N ASN A 540 5.07 10.63 2.23
CA ASN A 540 6.52 10.33 2.31
C ASN A 540 7.15 9.89 0.97
N ALA A 541 6.44 10.12 -0.14
CA ALA A 541 6.84 9.72 -1.49
C ALA A 541 7.28 8.24 -1.54
N MET A 542 6.31 7.36 -1.27
CA MET A 542 6.35 5.90 -1.43
C MET A 542 7.26 5.47 -2.60
N PRO A 543 8.18 4.52 -2.40
CA PRO A 543 9.21 4.19 -3.39
C PRO A 543 8.61 3.65 -4.69
N TYR A 544 9.33 3.82 -5.80
CA TYR A 544 8.97 3.25 -7.11
C TYR A 544 9.00 1.73 -7.15
N LEU A 545 9.65 1.09 -6.16
CA LEU A 545 9.48 -0.34 -5.91
C LEU A 545 7.99 -0.71 -5.78
N MET A 546 7.17 0.14 -5.15
CA MET A 546 5.73 -0.13 -5.04
C MET A 546 5.05 -0.19 -6.41
N ASP A 547 5.43 0.64 -7.39
CA ASP A 547 4.87 0.56 -8.75
C ASP A 547 5.10 -0.84 -9.34
N SER A 548 6.32 -1.37 -9.19
CA SER A 548 6.64 -2.72 -9.65
C SER A 548 5.89 -3.82 -8.87
N MET A 549 5.70 -3.65 -7.56
CA MET A 549 4.92 -4.61 -6.74
C MET A 549 3.45 -4.65 -7.16
N LEU A 550 2.86 -3.48 -7.43
CA LEU A 550 1.48 -3.35 -7.93
C LEU A 550 1.35 -3.97 -9.33
N ALA A 551 2.27 -3.66 -10.25
CA ALA A 551 2.29 -4.26 -11.59
C ALA A 551 2.42 -5.80 -11.52
N LYS A 552 3.33 -6.31 -10.70
CA LYS A 552 3.52 -7.76 -10.50
C LYS A 552 2.30 -8.43 -9.85
N ALA A 553 1.53 -7.73 -9.03
CA ALA A 553 0.29 -8.24 -8.46
C ALA A 553 -0.85 -8.29 -9.51
N ASP A 554 -0.83 -7.36 -10.46
CA ASP A 554 -1.83 -7.27 -11.53
C ASP A 554 -1.65 -8.38 -12.58
N HIS A 555 -0.42 -8.79 -12.90
CA HIS A 555 -0.17 -9.76 -13.97
C HIS A 555 -0.31 -11.25 -13.60
N LEU A 556 -0.99 -11.61 -12.50
CA LEU A 556 -1.05 -12.99 -11.97
C LEU A 556 -2.00 -13.97 -12.68
#